data_AF-A0A1V4AU87-F1
#
_entry.id   AF-A0A1V4AU87-F1
#
_cell.length_a   1.000
_cell.length_b   1.000
_cell.length_c   1.000
_cell.angle_alpha   90.00
_cell.angle_beta   90.00
_cell.angle_gamma   90.00
#
_symmetry.space_group_name_H-M   'P 1'
#
loop_
_entity.id
_entity.type
_entity.pdbx_description
1 polymer ?
#
loop_
_entity_poly.entity_id
_entity_poly.type
_entity_poly.pdbx_seq_one_letter_code
_entity_poly.pdbx_strand_id
1 'polypeptide(L)'
;MSAMIISSLDRFINMARKLENSGVTNIHLCYAKSTESLDLSVVALVPFVDYVIVGEDAHSLPYLKHIITEAQLRHIPVLPEDRIAAVKK
;
A
#
# COMPACT_ATOMS: atom_id res chain seq x y z
N MET A 1 -10.95 -1.84 9.03
CA MET A 1 -9.92 -0.95 8.48
C MET A 1 -9.55 -1.41 7.08
N SER A 2 -9.11 -0.49 6.24
CA SER A 2 -8.65 -0.73 4.87
C SER A 2 -7.17 -0.37 4.69
N ALA A 3 -6.46 -1.10 3.84
CA ALA A 3 -5.08 -0.82 3.52
C ALA A 3 -4.81 -1.00 2.03
N MET A 4 -3.92 -0.18 1.48
CA MET A 4 -3.30 -0.40 0.18
C MET A 4 -1.90 -0.97 0.41
N ILE A 5 -1.55 -2.08 -0.25
CA ILE A 5 -0.21 -2.65 -0.24
C ILE A 5 0.41 -2.46 -1.61
N ILE A 6 1.60 -1.89 -1.67
CA ILE A 6 2.38 -1.72 -2.90
C ILE A 6 3.55 -2.70 -2.84
N SER A 7 3.52 -3.79 -3.60
CA SER A 7 4.59 -4.80 -3.63
C SER A 7 4.42 -5.82 -4.77
N SER A 8 5.36 -6.76 -4.87
CA SER A 8 5.13 -8.04 -5.55
C SER A 8 4.08 -8.89 -4.82
N LEU A 9 3.61 -9.93 -5.52
CA LEU A 9 2.58 -10.85 -5.02
C LEU A 9 3.12 -11.70 -3.86
N ASP A 10 4.38 -12.14 -3.93
CA ASP A 10 4.98 -12.99 -2.90
C ASP A 10 5.09 -12.26 -1.56
N ARG A 11 5.47 -10.97 -1.59
CA ARG A 11 5.49 -10.12 -0.39
C ARG A 11 4.09 -9.75 0.09
N PHE A 12 3.18 -9.49 -0.84
CA PHE A 12 1.78 -9.16 -0.52
C PHE A 12 1.14 -10.22 0.38
N ILE A 13 1.28 -11.50 0.07
CA ILE A 13 0.65 -12.59 0.85
C ILE A 13 1.09 -12.52 2.32
N ASN A 14 2.37 -12.31 2.57
CA ASN A 14 2.91 -12.23 3.93
C ASN A 14 2.43 -10.97 4.66
N MET A 15 2.38 -9.83 3.98
CA MET A 15 1.90 -8.56 4.54
C MET A 15 0.39 -8.58 4.81
N ALA A 16 -0.40 -9.11 3.89
CA ALA A 16 -1.86 -9.22 4.02
C ALA A 16 -2.24 -10.00 5.28
N ARG A 17 -1.63 -11.17 5.52
CA ARG A 17 -1.87 -11.96 6.74
C ARG A 17 -1.54 -11.18 8.01
N LYS A 18 -0.48 -10.38 8.02
CA LYS A 18 -0.13 -9.54 9.18
C LYS A 18 -1.19 -8.47 9.42
N LEU A 19 -1.66 -7.81 8.36
CA LEU A 19 -2.70 -6.77 8.45
C LEU A 19 -4.06 -7.33 8.87
N GLU A 20 -4.43 -8.51 8.36
CA GLU A 20 -5.66 -9.22 8.77
C GLU A 20 -5.65 -9.52 10.27
N ASN A 21 -4.51 -9.98 10.81
CA ASN A 21 -4.35 -10.20 12.25
C ASN A 21 -4.47 -8.90 13.07
N SER A 22 -4.16 -7.75 12.47
CA SER A 22 -4.36 -6.41 13.07
C SER A 22 -5.78 -5.85 12.87
N GLY A 23 -6.70 -6.59 12.24
CA GLY A 23 -8.08 -6.17 12.04
C GLY A 23 -8.34 -5.35 10.77
N VAL A 24 -7.38 -5.32 9.83
CA VAL A 24 -7.60 -4.80 8.48
C VAL A 24 -8.31 -5.87 7.66
N THR A 25 -9.47 -5.54 7.12
CA THR A 25 -10.35 -6.50 6.43
C THR A 25 -10.51 -6.19 4.95
N ASN A 26 -10.13 -4.99 4.52
CA ASN A 26 -10.18 -4.59 3.12
C ASN A 26 -8.77 -4.23 2.64
N ILE A 27 -8.16 -5.11 1.85
CA ILE A 27 -6.75 -4.97 1.42
C ILE A 27 -6.69 -4.89 -0.10
N HIS A 28 -6.17 -3.77 -0.60
CA HIS A 28 -5.96 -3.53 -2.02
C HIS A 28 -4.50 -3.77 -2.39
N LEU A 29 -4.23 -4.66 -3.34
CA LEU A 29 -2.89 -4.87 -3.89
C LEU A 29 -2.65 -3.93 -5.08
N CYS A 30 -1.60 -3.12 -4.99
CA CYS A 30 -0.98 -2.45 -6.11
C CYS A 30 0.25 -3.25 -6.55
N TYR A 31 0.13 -3.97 -7.67
CA TYR A 31 1.12 -4.94 -8.11
C TYR A 31 2.33 -4.29 -8.79
N ALA A 32 3.52 -4.52 -8.24
CA ALA A 32 4.78 -3.91 -8.66
C ALA A 32 5.35 -4.40 -10.02
N LYS A 33 4.57 -5.11 -10.85
CA LYS A 33 5.08 -5.80 -12.05
C LYS A 33 4.40 -5.42 -13.36
N SER A 34 3.37 -4.55 -13.32
CA SER A 34 2.65 -4.13 -14.54
C SER A 34 3.16 -2.78 -15.06
N THR A 35 3.29 -2.73 -16.37
CA THR A 35 4.19 -1.92 -17.19
C THR A 35 3.69 -0.52 -17.57
N GLU A 36 4.67 0.35 -17.79
CA GLU A 36 4.74 1.48 -18.75
C GLU A 36 3.87 2.72 -18.56
N SER A 37 2.80 2.70 -17.77
CA SER A 37 2.02 3.92 -17.50
C SER A 37 1.49 3.99 -16.07
N LEU A 38 1.47 5.22 -15.52
CA LEU A 38 0.81 5.52 -14.26
C LEU A 38 -0.66 5.17 -14.39
N ASP A 39 -1.08 4.06 -13.78
CA ASP A 39 -2.51 3.78 -13.63
C ASP A 39 -3.09 4.73 -12.58
N LEU A 40 -3.67 5.83 -13.06
CA LEU A 40 -4.31 6.86 -12.24
C LEU A 40 -5.42 6.28 -11.34
N SER A 41 -6.00 5.13 -11.70
CA SER A 41 -7.01 4.48 -10.87
C SER A 41 -6.45 4.03 -9.52
N VAL A 42 -5.16 3.69 -9.46
CA VAL A 42 -4.48 3.31 -8.20
C VAL A 42 -4.32 4.53 -7.29
N VAL A 43 -3.94 5.68 -7.83
CA VAL A 43 -3.84 6.93 -7.05
C VAL A 43 -5.22 7.34 -6.53
N ALA A 44 -6.27 7.17 -7.35
CA ALA A 44 -7.65 7.47 -6.96
C ALA A 44 -8.18 6.60 -5.82
N LEU A 45 -7.56 5.45 -5.52
CA LEU A 45 -7.93 4.58 -4.39
C LEU A 45 -7.34 5.03 -3.06
N VAL A 46 -6.25 5.79 -3.07
CA VAL A 46 -5.56 6.28 -1.86
C VAL A 46 -6.51 6.96 -0.86
N PRO A 47 -7.46 7.83 -1.24
CA PRO A 47 -8.35 8.51 -0.30
C PRO A 47 -9.30 7.58 0.47
N PHE A 48 -9.44 6.32 0.04
CA PHE A 48 -10.40 5.36 0.58
C PHE A 48 -9.76 4.29 1.46
N VAL A 49 -8.45 4.42 1.73
CA VAL A 49 -7.72 3.50 2.62
C VAL A 49 -7.28 4.18 3.90
N ASP A 50 -7.24 3.42 5.00
CA ASP A 50 -6.73 3.90 6.28
C ASP A 50 -5.20 3.91 6.31
N TYR A 51 -4.54 3.04 5.53
CA TYR A 51 -3.08 2.89 5.49
C TYR A 51 -2.56 2.62 4.07
N VAL A 52 -1.36 3.10 3.78
CA VAL A 52 -0.55 2.68 2.64
C VAL A 52 0.67 1.93 3.16
N ILE A 53 0.85 0.68 2.73
CA ILE A 53 1.97 -0.18 3.08
C ILE A 53 2.89 -0.31 1.87
N VAL A 54 4.17 -0.01 2.05
CA VAL A 54 5.18 -0.03 0.99
C VAL A 54 6.11 -1.23 1.21
N GLY A 55 6.06 -2.19 0.29
CA GLY A 55 7.02 -3.30 0.24
C GLY A 55 8.41 -2.81 -0.12
N GLU A 56 9.45 -3.53 0.31
CA GLU A 56 10.84 -3.16 -0.02
C GLU A 56 11.13 -3.16 -1.51
N ASP A 57 10.39 -3.95 -2.28
CA ASP A 57 10.49 -4.07 -3.74
C ASP A 57 9.72 -2.97 -4.50
N ALA A 58 8.96 -2.11 -3.80
CA ALA A 58 8.16 -1.07 -4.43
C ALA A 58 8.97 0.16 -4.89
N HIS A 59 10.21 0.31 -4.42
CA HIS A 59 11.05 1.50 -4.68
C HIS A 59 11.35 1.75 -6.17
N SER A 60 11.27 0.71 -7.00
CA SER A 60 11.48 0.81 -8.44
C SER A 60 10.25 1.27 -9.22
N LEU A 61 9.11 1.51 -8.56
CA LEU A 61 7.86 1.83 -9.23
C LEU A 61 7.75 3.31 -9.59
N PRO A 62 7.49 3.66 -10.86
CA PRO A 62 7.44 5.05 -11.33
C PRO A 62 6.30 5.86 -10.69
N TYR A 63 5.23 5.18 -10.26
CA TYR A 63 4.06 5.81 -9.66
C TYR A 63 4.07 5.87 -8.13
N LEU A 64 5.05 5.24 -7.47
CA LEU A 64 5.14 5.23 -6.00
C LEU A 64 5.15 6.66 -5.43
N LYS A 65 5.89 7.57 -6.08
CA LYS A 65 5.95 8.97 -5.67
C LYS A 65 4.57 9.64 -5.65
N HIS A 66 3.75 9.39 -6.67
CA HIS A 66 2.40 9.97 -6.75
C HIS A 66 1.49 9.43 -5.64
N ILE A 67 1.55 8.12 -5.37
CA ILE A 67 0.79 7.50 -4.28
C ILE A 67 1.22 8.08 -2.92
N ILE A 68 2.52 8.21 -2.67
CA ILE A 68 3.05 8.79 -1.43
C ILE A 68 2.61 10.26 -1.29
N THR A 69 2.72 11.05 -2.36
CA THR A 69 2.28 12.46 -2.35
C THR A 69 0.79 12.57 -2.05
N GLU A 70 -0.05 11.75 -2.69
CA GLU A 70 -1.49 11.77 -2.45
C GLU A 70 -1.83 11.36 -1.01
N ALA A 71 -1.17 10.32 -0.48
CA ALA A 71 -1.36 9.88 0.91
C ALA A 71 -0.96 10.99 1.90
N GLN A 72 0.17 11.66 1.66
CA GLN A 72 0.63 12.79 2.48
C GLN A 72 -0.34 13.96 2.46
N LEU A 73 -0.86 14.34 1.29
CA LEU A 73 -1.84 15.41 1.14
C LEU A 73 -3.13 15.16 1.94
N ARG A 74 -3.47 13.88 2.15
CA ARG A 74 -4.68 13.45 2.86
C ARG A 74 -4.43 12.99 4.29
N HIS A 75 -3.19 13.14 4.79
CA HIS A 75 -2.78 12.66 6.10
C HIS A 75 -2.98 11.15 6.32
N ILE A 76 -2.89 10.36 5.25
CA ILE A 76 -2.96 8.90 5.30
C ILE A 76 -1.56 8.36 5.65
N PRO A 77 -1.42 7.54 6.71
CA PRO A 77 -0.14 6.97 7.09
C PRO A 77 0.44 6.07 6.00
N VAL A 78 1.68 6.37 5.60
CA VAL A 78 2.50 5.52 4.75
C VAL A 78 3.50 4.77 5.63
N LEU A 79 3.43 3.45 5.64
CA LEU A 79 4.26 2.58 6.46
C LEU A 79 5.12 1.66 5.58
N PRO A 80 6.41 1.49 5.89
CA PRO A 80 7.19 0.43 5.29
C PRO A 80 6.74 -0.95 5.82
N GLU A 81 7.01 -2.01 5.06
CA GLU A 81 6.63 -3.39 5.40
C GLU A 81 7.08 -3.84 6.80
N ASP A 82 8.28 -3.45 7.23
CA ASP A 82 8.83 -3.77 8.55
C ASP A 82 8.04 -3.13 9.70
N ARG A 83 7.26 -2.09 9.43
CA ARG A 83 6.43 -1.36 10.41
C ARG A 83 4.95 -1.68 10.33
N ILE A 84 4.54 -2.76 9.66
CA ILE A 84 3.14 -3.20 9.64
C ILE A 84 2.58 -3.43 11.06
N ALA A 85 3.42 -3.84 12.02
CA ALA A 85 3.02 -4.02 13.41
C ALA A 85 2.56 -2.72 14.11
N ALA A 86 2.84 -1.55 13.53
CA ALA A 86 2.35 -0.26 14.03
C ALA A 86 0.87 -0.01 13.70
N VAL A 87 0.28 -0.81 12.79
CA VAL A 87 -1.17 -0.79 12.52
C VAL A 87 -1.88 -1.36 13.74
N LYS A 88 -2.66 -0.52 14.42
CA LYS A 88 -3.43 -0.88 15.61
C LYS A 88 -4.92 -0.84 15.32
N LYS A 89 -5.65 -1.74 15.99
CA LYS A 89 -7.11 -1.79 16.01
C LYS A 89 -7.72 -0.66 16.83
#